data_AF-A0A536ZDV8-F1
#
_entry.id   AF-A0A536ZDV8-F1
#
_cell.length_a   1.000
_cell.length_b   1.000
_cell.length_c   1.000
_cell.angle_alpha   90.00
_cell.angle_beta   90.00
_cell.angle_gamma   90.00
#
_symmetry.space_group_name_H-M   'P 1'
#
loop_
_entity.id
_entity.type
_entity.pdbx_description
1 polymer ?
#
loop_
_entity_poly.entity_id
_entity_poly.type
_entity_poly.pdbx_seq_one_letter_code
_entity_poly.pdbx_strand_id
1 'polypeptide(L)'
;MLTSAGKKVVEDNRLTAQAAAASKYAGTLGLAALAYAAFVVYGSLVPLDFHYRPLIAAWDAFLQTPYLHLGVGSRADWVANILLYIPLGFLATGWLAAVSRSRGVAAGIVVFVLCVLLAVGVEFIQLYFPPRTVSLNDIIAEIIGSVLGIAFWLSTGARVVTLWAEVDLGGPASGRALTILYIAAYLCFALFPFDFLVSSAELAAKLADTVRSALFVTQLCGGTFHCSGKLL
;
A
#
# COMPACT_ATOMS: atom_id res chain seq x y z
N MET A 1 4.89 40.01 4.76
CA MET A 1 3.83 39.37 5.56
C MET A 1 2.51 39.55 4.83
N LEU A 2 1.91 38.48 4.29
CA LEU A 2 0.56 38.55 3.73
C LEU A 2 -0.44 38.75 4.86
N THR A 3 -1.41 39.66 4.68
CA THR A 3 -2.55 39.82 5.60
C THR A 3 -3.34 38.51 5.67
N SER A 4 -4.10 38.30 6.76
CA SER A 4 -4.94 37.09 6.95
C SER A 4 -5.84 36.79 5.74
N ALA A 5 -6.37 37.85 5.10
CA ALA A 5 -7.14 37.76 3.86
C ALA A 5 -6.30 37.28 2.66
N GLY A 6 -5.06 37.75 2.52
CA GLY A 6 -4.15 37.32 1.46
C GLY A 6 -3.72 35.86 1.57
N LYS A 7 -3.55 35.32 2.78
CA LYS A 7 -3.31 33.88 2.97
C LYS A 7 -4.50 33.03 2.54
N LYS A 8 -5.72 33.44 2.91
CA LYS A 8 -6.94 32.69 2.61
C LYS A 8 -7.20 32.58 1.10
N VAL A 9 -7.04 33.68 0.36
CA VAL A 9 -7.20 33.68 -1.11
C VAL A 9 -6.17 32.79 -1.81
N VAL A 10 -4.91 32.79 -1.34
CA VAL A 10 -3.87 31.91 -1.89
C VAL A 10 -4.17 30.44 -1.62
N GLU A 11 -4.72 30.13 -0.43
CA GLU A 11 -5.10 28.77 -0.05
C GLU A 11 -6.31 28.27 -0.86
N ASP A 12 -7.33 29.12 -1.03
CA ASP A 12 -8.51 28.81 -1.86
C ASP A 12 -8.14 28.60 -3.34
N ASN A 13 -7.22 29.40 -3.89
CA ASN A 13 -6.69 29.20 -5.25
C ASN A 13 -5.88 27.91 -5.39
N ARG A 14 -5.16 27.49 -4.35
CA ARG A 14 -4.43 26.21 -4.35
C ARG A 14 -5.39 25.02 -4.29
N LEU A 15 -6.41 25.09 -3.46
CA LEU A 15 -7.42 24.04 -3.32
C LEU A 15 -8.23 23.84 -4.61
N THR A 16 -8.58 24.93 -5.29
CA THR A 16 -9.27 24.89 -6.59
C THR A 16 -8.39 24.32 -7.70
N ALA A 17 -7.11 24.71 -7.78
CA ALA A 17 -6.16 24.15 -8.73
C ALA A 17 -5.91 22.65 -8.49
N GLN A 18 -5.82 22.23 -7.22
CA GLN A 18 -5.69 20.82 -6.83
C GLN A 18 -6.93 19.99 -7.19
N ALA A 19 -8.12 20.52 -6.96
CA ALA A 19 -9.37 19.85 -7.35
C ALA A 19 -9.50 19.71 -8.88
N ALA A 20 -9.11 20.74 -9.64
CA ALA A 20 -9.09 20.71 -11.10
C ALA A 20 -8.09 19.67 -11.63
N ALA A 21 -6.89 19.62 -11.05
CA ALA A 21 -5.91 18.60 -11.40
C ALA A 21 -6.44 17.18 -11.08
N ALA A 22 -7.02 16.96 -9.89
CA ALA A 22 -7.60 15.66 -9.54
C ALA A 22 -8.69 15.22 -10.53
N SER A 23 -9.54 16.15 -10.96
CA SER A 23 -10.56 15.88 -11.99
C SER A 23 -9.96 15.49 -13.35
N LYS A 24 -8.82 16.08 -13.75
CA LYS A 24 -8.13 15.72 -15.00
C LYS A 24 -7.62 14.28 -14.96
N TYR A 25 -7.09 13.84 -13.81
CA TYR A 25 -6.51 12.51 -13.64
C TYR A 25 -7.50 11.45 -13.12
N ALA A 26 -8.79 11.78 -13.02
CA ALA A 26 -9.81 10.87 -12.48
C ALA A 26 -9.86 9.53 -13.21
N GLY A 27 -9.81 9.54 -14.56
CA GLY A 27 -9.81 8.32 -15.37
C GLY A 27 -8.58 7.44 -15.12
N THR A 28 -7.40 8.05 -15.06
CA THR A 28 -6.14 7.34 -14.77
C THR A 28 -6.14 6.74 -13.37
N LEU A 29 -6.60 7.49 -12.36
CA LEU A 29 -6.73 7.00 -10.98
C LEU A 29 -7.71 5.83 -10.89
N GLY A 30 -8.85 5.90 -11.60
CA GLY A 30 -9.83 4.81 -11.63
C GLY A 30 -9.28 3.55 -12.30
N LEU A 31 -8.62 3.69 -13.46
CA LEU A 31 -7.98 2.55 -14.13
C LEU A 31 -6.88 1.93 -13.26
N ALA A 32 -6.05 2.76 -12.63
CA ALA A 32 -5.01 2.30 -11.71
C ALA A 32 -5.61 1.57 -10.50
N ALA A 33 -6.68 2.11 -9.90
CA ALA A 33 -7.38 1.47 -8.79
C ALA A 33 -7.96 0.10 -9.18
N LEU A 34 -8.60 0.01 -10.34
CA LEU A 34 -9.18 -1.25 -10.84
C LEU A 34 -8.10 -2.28 -11.20
N ALA A 35 -7.04 -1.85 -11.90
CA ALA A 35 -5.91 -2.73 -12.23
C ALA A 35 -5.22 -3.22 -10.95
N TYR A 36 -5.07 -2.35 -9.95
CA TYR A 36 -4.47 -2.72 -8.68
C TYR A 36 -5.38 -3.62 -7.85
N ALA A 37 -6.70 -3.39 -7.83
CA ALA A 37 -7.65 -4.31 -7.21
C ALA A 37 -7.60 -5.71 -7.85
N ALA A 38 -7.50 -5.78 -9.18
CA ALA A 38 -7.31 -7.03 -9.89
C ALA A 38 -5.98 -7.70 -9.51
N PHE A 39 -4.90 -6.93 -9.36
CA PHE A 39 -3.62 -7.40 -8.85
C PHE A 39 -3.72 -7.97 -7.42
N VAL A 40 -4.44 -7.29 -6.51
CA VAL A 40 -4.70 -7.78 -5.14
C VAL A 40 -5.42 -9.12 -5.18
N VAL A 41 -6.55 -9.21 -5.89
CA VAL A 41 -7.33 -10.45 -6.02
C VAL A 41 -6.49 -11.57 -6.62
N TYR A 42 -5.77 -11.30 -7.71
CA TYR A 42 -4.92 -12.29 -8.34
C TYR A 42 -3.79 -12.76 -7.40
N GLY A 43 -3.07 -11.82 -6.77
CA GLY A 43 -1.97 -12.12 -5.86
C GLY A 43 -2.40 -12.96 -4.66
N SER A 44 -3.58 -12.71 -4.12
CA SER A 44 -4.16 -13.48 -3.01
C SER A 44 -4.62 -14.88 -3.40
N LEU A 45 -4.90 -15.14 -4.70
CA LEU A 45 -5.42 -16.43 -5.17
C LEU A 45 -4.38 -17.34 -5.83
N VAL A 46 -3.22 -16.82 -6.28
CA VAL A 46 -2.08 -17.63 -6.75
C VAL A 46 -1.77 -18.71 -5.69
N PRO A 47 -1.47 -19.99 -6.02
CA PRO A 47 -1.19 -20.54 -7.34
C PRO A 47 -2.40 -20.86 -8.23
N LEU A 48 -3.63 -20.48 -7.84
CA LEU A 48 -4.87 -20.74 -8.60
C LEU A 48 -5.26 -22.23 -8.70
N ASP A 49 -4.92 -23.02 -7.68
CA ASP A 49 -5.27 -24.44 -7.60
C ASP A 49 -6.69 -24.65 -7.04
N PHE A 50 -7.69 -24.45 -7.90
CA PHE A 50 -9.10 -24.51 -7.49
C PHE A 50 -9.53 -25.93 -7.09
N HIS A 51 -10.02 -26.05 -5.86
CA HIS A 51 -10.61 -27.24 -5.29
C HIS A 51 -12.07 -26.95 -4.93
N TYR A 52 -12.97 -27.73 -5.52
CA TYR A 52 -14.38 -27.60 -5.24
C TYR A 52 -14.69 -27.93 -3.78
N ARG A 53 -15.43 -27.02 -3.13
CA ARG A 53 -15.98 -27.18 -1.80
C ARG A 53 -17.47 -26.83 -1.83
N PRO A 54 -18.37 -27.60 -1.21
CA PRO A 54 -19.77 -27.19 -1.10
C PRO A 54 -19.88 -25.85 -0.37
N LEU A 55 -20.75 -24.95 -0.85
CA LEU A 55 -20.88 -23.59 -0.32
C LEU A 55 -21.15 -23.57 1.20
N ILE A 56 -22.02 -24.46 1.68
CA ILE A 56 -22.36 -24.60 3.10
C ILE A 56 -21.11 -24.99 3.91
N ALA A 57 -20.33 -25.95 3.42
CA ALA A 57 -19.09 -26.36 4.09
C ALA A 57 -18.01 -25.26 4.06
N ALA A 58 -17.96 -24.45 2.99
CA ALA A 58 -17.08 -23.28 2.93
C ALA A 58 -17.52 -22.20 3.91
N TRP A 59 -18.83 -21.94 4.01
CA TRP A 59 -19.39 -20.99 4.97
C TRP A 59 -19.11 -21.39 6.41
N ASP A 60 -19.36 -22.65 6.77
CA ASP A 60 -19.07 -23.16 8.12
C ASP A 60 -17.57 -23.07 8.45
N ALA A 61 -16.70 -23.38 7.49
CA ALA A 61 -15.26 -23.23 7.67
C ALA A 61 -14.82 -21.77 7.82
N PHE A 62 -15.44 -20.85 7.06
CA PHE A 62 -15.16 -19.42 7.17
C PHE A 62 -15.56 -18.85 8.52
N LEU A 63 -16.69 -19.29 9.08
CA LEU A 63 -17.10 -18.88 10.43
C LEU A 63 -16.17 -19.39 11.53
N GLN A 64 -15.42 -20.47 11.25
CA GLN A 64 -14.41 -21.04 12.15
C GLN A 64 -12.99 -20.55 11.84
N THR A 65 -12.84 -19.46 11.07
CA THR A 65 -11.53 -18.90 10.70
C THR A 65 -10.72 -18.57 11.96
N PRO A 66 -9.54 -19.17 12.14
CA PRO A 66 -8.75 -18.96 13.34
C PRO A 66 -7.99 -17.63 13.34
N TYR A 67 -7.63 -17.16 14.52
CA TYR A 67 -6.48 -16.28 14.67
C TYR A 67 -5.21 -17.11 14.55
N LEU A 68 -4.39 -16.85 13.54
CA LEU A 68 -3.18 -17.62 13.30
C LEU A 68 -2.05 -17.11 14.22
N HIS A 69 -1.61 -17.94 15.17
CA HIS A 69 -0.43 -17.65 16.00
C HIS A 69 0.84 -18.15 15.29
N LEU A 70 1.23 -17.48 14.21
CA LEU A 70 2.50 -17.76 13.55
C LEU A 70 3.60 -16.92 14.21
N GLY A 71 4.82 -17.47 14.31
CA GLY A 71 5.98 -16.77 14.88
C GLY A 71 6.46 -15.61 13.99
N VAL A 72 7.78 -15.47 13.78
CA VAL A 72 8.36 -14.38 12.96
C VAL A 72 7.76 -14.32 11.54
N GLY A 73 7.32 -15.45 10.96
CA GLY A 73 6.60 -15.50 9.67
C GLY A 73 5.29 -14.70 9.63
N SER A 74 4.57 -14.61 10.76
CA SER A 74 3.34 -13.79 10.86
C SER A 74 3.58 -12.32 10.57
N ARG A 75 4.79 -11.81 10.81
CA ARG A 75 5.09 -10.37 10.66
C ARG A 75 5.21 -9.98 9.20
N ALA A 76 5.94 -10.78 8.43
CA ALA A 76 6.10 -10.55 7.00
C ALA A 76 4.75 -10.63 6.28
N ASP A 77 3.90 -11.59 6.65
CA ASP A 77 2.56 -11.74 6.08
C ASP A 77 1.66 -10.54 6.43
N TRP A 78 1.67 -10.09 7.69
CA TRP A 78 0.97 -8.87 8.12
C TRP A 78 1.41 -7.64 7.34
N VAL A 79 2.73 -7.43 7.24
CA VAL A 79 3.31 -6.28 6.56
C VAL A 79 2.95 -6.32 5.08
N ALA A 80 3.01 -7.49 4.44
CA ALA A 80 2.62 -7.66 3.05
C ALA A 80 1.13 -7.32 2.82
N ASN A 81 0.22 -7.81 3.66
CA ASN A 81 -1.22 -7.53 3.54
C ASN A 81 -1.57 -6.06 3.80
N ILE A 82 -0.90 -5.42 4.78
CA ILE A 82 -1.02 -3.97 5.01
C ILE A 82 -0.55 -3.20 3.77
N LEU A 83 0.66 -3.50 3.28
CA LEU A 83 1.26 -2.82 2.14
C LEU A 83 0.47 -3.05 0.84
N LEU A 84 -0.21 -4.18 0.71
CA LEU A 84 -1.06 -4.48 -0.43
C LEU A 84 -2.30 -3.58 -0.43
N TYR A 85 -2.93 -3.29 0.71
CA TYR A 85 -4.14 -2.48 0.73
C TYR A 85 -3.89 -0.96 0.79
N ILE A 86 -2.69 -0.50 1.15
CA ILE A 86 -2.35 0.93 1.16
C ILE A 86 -2.51 1.58 -0.23
N PRO A 87 -1.90 1.06 -1.32
CA PRO A 87 -2.05 1.65 -2.65
C PRO A 87 -3.48 1.55 -3.16
N LEU A 88 -4.18 0.45 -2.87
CA LEU A 88 -5.58 0.27 -3.23
C LEU A 88 -6.46 1.35 -2.59
N GLY A 89 -6.36 1.52 -1.26
CA GLY A 89 -7.11 2.54 -0.53
C GLY A 89 -6.78 3.96 -1.02
N PHE A 90 -5.51 4.24 -1.31
CA PHE A 90 -5.06 5.53 -1.83
C PHE A 90 -5.66 5.84 -3.21
N LEU A 91 -5.50 4.91 -4.17
CA LEU A 91 -5.95 5.09 -5.56
C LEU A 91 -7.48 5.16 -5.66
N ALA A 92 -8.18 4.25 -4.97
CA ALA A 92 -9.64 4.21 -4.98
C ALA A 92 -10.25 5.46 -4.33
N THR A 93 -9.70 5.94 -3.22
CA THR A 93 -10.14 7.20 -2.60
C THR A 93 -9.93 8.36 -3.53
N GLY A 94 -8.78 8.40 -4.22
CA GLY A 94 -8.49 9.46 -5.17
C GLY A 94 -9.39 9.49 -6.39
N TRP A 95 -9.66 8.32 -6.96
CA TRP A 95 -10.63 8.19 -8.04
C TRP A 95 -12.02 8.67 -7.61
N LEU A 96 -12.54 8.15 -6.49
CA LEU A 96 -13.89 8.47 -6.05
C LEU A 96 -14.02 9.93 -5.61
N ALA A 97 -13.01 10.50 -4.94
CA ALA A 97 -12.99 11.92 -4.59
C ALA A 97 -12.98 12.81 -5.84
N ALA A 98 -12.24 12.43 -6.88
CA ALA A 98 -12.17 13.18 -8.13
C ALA A 98 -13.49 13.13 -8.92
N VAL A 99 -14.15 11.98 -8.99
CA VAL A 99 -15.42 11.79 -9.74
C VAL A 99 -16.61 12.42 -9.01
N SER A 100 -16.71 12.21 -7.69
CA SER A 100 -17.89 12.65 -6.92
C SER A 100 -17.89 14.14 -6.61
N ARG A 101 -16.77 14.86 -6.81
CA ARG A 101 -16.53 16.23 -6.31
C ARG A 101 -16.86 16.39 -4.82
N SER A 102 -16.89 15.29 -4.07
CA SER A 102 -17.28 15.26 -2.66
C SER A 102 -16.08 15.62 -1.77
N ARG A 103 -16.36 15.95 -0.50
CA ARG A 103 -15.30 16.05 0.51
C ARG A 103 -14.63 14.68 0.61
N GLY A 104 -13.31 14.63 0.48
CA GLY A 104 -12.54 13.37 0.41
C GLY A 104 -12.88 12.34 1.49
N VAL A 105 -13.35 12.77 2.67
CA VAL A 105 -13.80 11.90 3.76
C VAL A 105 -14.97 11.00 3.35
N ALA A 106 -15.97 11.50 2.62
CA ALA A 106 -17.11 10.70 2.18
C ALA A 106 -16.67 9.61 1.19
N ALA A 107 -15.79 9.96 0.25
CA ALA A 107 -15.15 9.01 -0.64
C ALA A 107 -14.34 7.96 0.15
N GLY A 108 -13.60 8.38 1.18
CA GLY A 108 -12.86 7.49 2.07
C GLY A 108 -13.74 6.47 2.80
N ILE A 109 -14.92 6.88 3.29
CA ILE A 109 -15.87 5.95 3.95
C ILE A 109 -16.37 4.88 2.96
N VAL A 110 -16.76 5.29 1.75
CA VAL A 110 -17.22 4.35 0.72
C VAL A 110 -16.10 3.38 0.35
N VAL A 111 -14.89 3.89 0.13
CA VAL A 111 -13.72 3.07 -0.19
C VAL A 111 -13.36 2.13 0.94
N PHE A 112 -13.46 2.56 2.19
CA PHE A 112 -13.25 1.69 3.34
C PHE A 112 -14.18 0.48 3.30
N VAL A 113 -15.48 0.70 3.10
CA VAL A 113 -16.47 -0.39 2.99
C VAL A 113 -16.13 -1.31 1.83
N LEU A 114 -15.78 -0.77 0.67
CA LEU A 114 -15.41 -1.57 -0.51
C LEU A 114 -14.15 -2.41 -0.26
N CYS A 115 -13.12 -1.86 0.39
CA CYS A 115 -11.93 -2.61 0.75
C CYS A 115 -12.22 -3.72 1.76
N VAL A 116 -13.07 -3.48 2.77
CA VAL A 116 -13.48 -4.52 3.72
C VAL A 116 -14.24 -5.64 3.03
N LEU A 117 -15.15 -5.30 2.12
CA LEU A 117 -15.89 -6.30 1.34
C LEU A 117 -14.95 -7.11 0.44
N LEU A 118 -13.95 -6.46 -0.16
CA LEU A 118 -12.93 -7.14 -0.96
C LEU A 118 -12.10 -8.10 -0.12
N ALA A 119 -11.58 -7.64 1.03
CA ALA A 119 -10.82 -8.42 2.01
C ALA A 119 -11.56 -9.69 2.41
N VAL A 120 -12.77 -9.53 2.95
CA VAL A 120 -13.63 -10.64 3.37
C VAL A 120 -13.97 -11.57 2.20
N GLY A 121 -14.25 -11.00 1.02
CA GLY A 121 -14.58 -11.78 -0.18
C GLY A 121 -13.40 -12.60 -0.69
N VAL A 122 -12.20 -12.03 -0.72
CA VAL A 122 -10.98 -12.71 -1.16
C VAL A 122 -10.62 -13.83 -0.19
N GLU A 123 -10.63 -13.57 1.12
CA GLU A 123 -10.41 -14.59 2.16
C GLU A 123 -11.44 -15.73 2.07
N PHE A 124 -12.72 -15.41 1.87
CA PHE A 124 -13.73 -16.44 1.65
C PHE A 124 -13.44 -17.30 0.40
N ILE A 125 -13.03 -16.68 -0.70
CA ILE A 125 -12.70 -17.37 -1.94
C ILE A 125 -11.45 -18.25 -1.77
N GLN A 126 -10.48 -17.86 -0.96
CA GLN A 126 -9.27 -18.66 -0.72
C GLN A 126 -9.56 -20.04 -0.12
N LEU A 127 -10.72 -20.27 0.51
CA LEU A 127 -11.15 -21.60 0.95
C LEU A 127 -11.27 -22.63 -0.19
N TYR A 128 -11.38 -22.14 -1.43
CA TYR A 128 -11.42 -22.97 -2.64
C TYR A 128 -10.04 -23.12 -3.29
N PHE A 129 -8.96 -22.56 -2.72
CA PHE A 129 -7.62 -22.61 -3.30
C PHE A 129 -6.56 -23.10 -2.30
N PRO A 130 -6.60 -24.38 -1.85
CA PRO A 130 -5.50 -24.99 -1.10
C PRO A 130 -4.16 -24.81 -1.86
N PRO A 131 -3.02 -24.52 -1.20
CA PRO A 131 -2.76 -24.55 0.24
C PRO A 131 -3.05 -23.21 0.96
N ARG A 132 -3.82 -22.28 0.37
CA ARG A 132 -4.12 -21.00 1.04
C ARG A 132 -4.88 -21.23 2.35
N THR A 133 -4.45 -20.53 3.38
CA THR A 133 -5.01 -20.58 4.72
C THR A 133 -5.71 -19.28 5.02
N VAL A 134 -7.00 -19.35 5.35
CA VAL A 134 -7.76 -18.17 5.77
C VAL A 134 -7.37 -17.74 7.17
N SER A 135 -7.37 -16.43 7.42
CA SER A 135 -6.92 -15.89 8.70
C SER A 135 -7.58 -14.57 9.05
N LEU A 136 -8.03 -14.43 10.30
CA LEU A 136 -8.52 -13.15 10.82
C LEU A 136 -7.41 -12.08 10.87
N ASN A 137 -6.15 -12.50 10.98
CA ASN A 137 -5.02 -11.60 10.96
C ASN A 137 -4.89 -10.85 9.63
N ASP A 138 -5.16 -11.56 8.52
CA ASP A 138 -5.02 -11.01 7.19
C ASP A 138 -6.13 -9.98 6.94
N ILE A 139 -7.37 -10.29 7.29
CA ILE A 139 -8.47 -9.32 7.28
C ILE A 139 -8.13 -8.07 8.09
N ILE A 140 -7.56 -8.22 9.29
CA ILE A 140 -7.16 -7.07 10.13
C ILE A 140 -6.04 -6.26 9.47
N ALA A 141 -5.02 -6.93 8.92
CA ALA A 141 -3.92 -6.29 8.21
C ALA A 141 -4.41 -5.51 6.98
N GLU A 142 -5.29 -6.10 6.18
CA GLU A 142 -5.91 -5.47 5.01
C GLU A 142 -6.79 -4.26 5.40
N ILE A 143 -7.54 -4.36 6.51
CA ILE A 143 -8.29 -3.24 7.09
C ILE A 143 -7.35 -2.09 7.48
N ILE A 144 -6.25 -2.39 8.18
CA ILE A 144 -5.25 -1.39 8.59
C ILE A 144 -4.64 -0.74 7.35
N GLY A 145 -4.23 -1.54 6.36
CA GLY A 145 -3.70 -1.05 5.10
C GLY A 145 -4.67 -0.12 4.37
N SER A 146 -5.95 -0.48 4.34
CA SER A 146 -7.02 0.33 3.75
C SER A 146 -7.14 1.69 4.44
N VAL A 147 -7.20 1.70 5.77
CA VAL A 147 -7.28 2.95 6.57
C VAL A 147 -6.06 3.83 6.33
N LEU A 148 -4.86 3.25 6.33
CA LEU A 148 -3.62 3.96 6.06
C LEU A 148 -3.59 4.55 4.63
N GLY A 149 -4.02 3.79 3.63
CA GLY A 149 -4.12 4.26 2.24
C GLY A 149 -5.11 5.42 2.08
N ILE A 150 -6.28 5.32 2.71
CA ILE A 150 -7.29 6.39 2.73
C ILE A 150 -6.73 7.63 3.42
N ALA A 151 -6.16 7.47 4.62
CA ALA A 151 -5.56 8.58 5.37
C ALA A 151 -4.41 9.25 4.58
N PHE A 152 -3.62 8.45 3.86
CA PHE A 152 -2.55 8.94 3.02
C PHE A 152 -3.09 9.79 1.87
N TRP A 153 -4.19 9.36 1.23
CA TRP A 153 -4.86 10.17 0.21
C TRP A 153 -5.39 11.49 0.80
N LEU A 154 -6.11 11.43 1.92
CA LEU A 154 -6.71 12.61 2.55
C LEU A 154 -5.66 13.65 2.97
N SER A 155 -4.46 13.22 3.36
CA SER A 155 -3.38 14.09 3.80
C SER A 155 -2.50 14.63 2.67
N THR A 156 -2.26 13.82 1.62
CA THR A 156 -1.24 14.12 0.60
C THR A 156 -1.69 13.95 -0.85
N GLY A 157 -2.84 13.32 -1.10
CA GLY A 157 -3.28 12.93 -2.45
C GLY A 157 -3.33 14.10 -3.43
N ALA A 158 -3.85 15.25 -2.99
CA ALA A 158 -3.87 16.48 -3.79
C ALA A 158 -2.45 16.95 -4.19
N ARG A 159 -1.47 16.82 -3.30
CA ARG A 159 -0.07 17.18 -3.57
C ARG A 159 0.56 16.20 -4.56
N VAL A 160 0.31 14.91 -4.39
CA VAL A 160 0.80 13.86 -5.31
C VAL A 160 0.28 14.10 -6.73
N VAL A 161 -1.02 14.39 -6.87
CA VAL A 161 -1.60 14.72 -8.18
C VAL A 161 -0.99 15.98 -8.78
N THR A 162 -0.74 17.03 -7.98
CA THR A 162 -0.07 18.23 -8.51
C THR A 162 1.37 17.96 -8.94
N LEU A 163 2.12 17.14 -8.19
CA LEU A 163 3.47 16.74 -8.61
C LEU A 163 3.42 15.99 -9.93
N TRP A 164 2.47 15.06 -10.09
CA TRP A 164 2.27 14.34 -11.35
C TRP A 164 1.88 15.28 -12.50
N ALA A 165 1.03 16.28 -12.23
CA ALA A 165 0.69 17.31 -13.22
C ALA A 165 1.89 18.17 -13.62
N GLU A 166 2.76 18.53 -12.67
CA GLU A 166 4.02 19.24 -12.94
C GLU A 166 4.96 18.41 -13.81
N VAL A 167 4.98 17.08 -13.62
CA VAL A 167 5.74 16.16 -14.49
C VAL A 167 5.23 16.24 -15.93
N ASP A 168 3.91 16.06 -16.13
CA ASP A 168 3.27 16.05 -17.45
C ASP A 168 3.39 17.40 -18.19
N LEU A 169 3.33 18.52 -17.47
CA LEU A 169 3.46 19.86 -18.05
C LEU A 169 4.88 20.18 -18.50
N GLY A 170 5.90 19.51 -17.93
CA GLY A 170 7.30 19.77 -18.23
C GLY A 170 7.84 21.07 -17.62
N GLY A 171 9.09 21.42 -17.97
CA GLY A 171 9.76 22.64 -17.51
C GLY A 171 10.49 22.52 -16.17
N PRO A 172 10.95 23.64 -15.57
CA PRO A 172 11.79 23.62 -14.36
C PRO A 172 11.10 22.99 -13.13
N ALA A 173 9.78 23.12 -13.03
CA ALA A 173 8.99 22.50 -11.96
C ALA A 173 8.95 20.97 -12.08
N SER A 174 8.96 20.42 -13.31
CA SER A 174 8.98 18.98 -13.58
C SER A 174 10.21 18.31 -12.98
N GLY A 175 11.40 18.92 -13.10
CA GLY A 175 12.63 18.38 -12.51
C GLY A 175 12.52 18.18 -11.00
N ARG A 176 12.00 19.19 -10.28
CA ARG A 176 11.72 19.10 -8.84
C ARG A 176 10.72 18.00 -8.53
N ALA A 177 9.62 17.93 -9.29
CA ALA A 177 8.58 16.94 -9.09
C ALA A 177 9.10 15.51 -9.30
N LEU A 178 9.85 15.26 -10.37
CA LEU A 178 10.53 13.99 -10.61
C LEU A 178 11.48 13.62 -9.47
N THR A 179 12.30 14.56 -8.98
CA THR A 179 13.22 14.28 -7.87
C THR A 179 12.47 13.88 -6.60
N ILE A 180 11.38 14.57 -6.27
CA ILE A 180 10.56 14.23 -5.08
C ILE A 180 9.95 12.84 -5.24
N LEU A 181 9.34 12.54 -6.39
CA LEU A 181 8.71 11.25 -6.66
C LEU A 181 9.75 10.11 -6.69
N TYR A 182 10.92 10.36 -7.29
CA TYR A 182 12.03 9.42 -7.33
C TYR A 182 12.55 9.10 -5.92
N ILE A 183 12.80 10.13 -5.09
CA ILE A 183 13.26 9.92 -3.71
C ILE A 183 12.21 9.14 -2.91
N ALA A 184 10.92 9.49 -3.06
CA ALA A 184 9.84 8.76 -2.38
C ALA A 184 9.80 7.28 -2.81
N ALA A 185 9.87 7.01 -4.11
CA ALA A 185 9.91 5.65 -4.64
C ALA A 185 11.15 4.88 -4.19
N TYR A 186 12.32 5.52 -4.22
CA TYR A 186 13.58 4.94 -3.75
C TYR A 186 13.54 4.61 -2.26
N LEU A 187 12.99 5.49 -1.42
CA LEU A 187 12.82 5.22 0.01
C LEU A 187 11.86 4.07 0.27
N CYS A 188 10.75 3.99 -0.47
CA CYS A 188 9.83 2.85 -0.37
C CYS A 188 10.53 1.54 -0.76
N PHE A 189 11.33 1.56 -1.83
CA PHE A 189 12.11 0.41 -2.26
C PHE A 189 13.20 0.03 -1.26
N ALA A 190 13.98 1.00 -0.77
CA ALA A 190 15.06 0.77 0.18
C ALA A 190 14.57 0.30 1.56
N LEU A 191 13.30 0.53 1.88
CA LEU A 191 12.67 0.03 3.10
C LEU A 191 12.06 -1.37 2.92
N PHE A 192 11.99 -1.91 1.71
CA PHE A 192 11.55 -3.30 1.47
C PHE A 192 12.54 -4.28 2.14
N PRO A 193 12.10 -5.39 2.77
CA PRO A 193 10.74 -5.93 2.93
C PRO A 193 9.93 -5.33 4.09
N PHE A 194 10.31 -4.16 4.59
CA PHE A 194 9.70 -3.45 5.73
C PHE A 194 9.75 -4.25 7.04
N ASP A 195 10.83 -5.03 7.22
CA ASP A 195 11.15 -5.75 8.45
C ASP A 195 11.77 -4.80 9.49
N PHE A 196 10.90 -4.02 10.14
CA PHE A 196 11.30 -3.09 11.20
C PHE A 196 11.78 -3.87 12.44
N LEU A 197 12.96 -3.53 12.96
CA LEU A 197 13.50 -4.07 14.22
C LEU A 197 12.58 -3.69 15.40
N VAL A 198 11.89 -4.66 16.01
CA VAL A 198 10.92 -4.38 17.10
C VAL A 198 11.48 -4.74 18.48
N SER A 199 12.63 -5.42 18.58
CA SER A 199 13.20 -5.81 19.88
C SER A 199 14.66 -5.39 20.09
N SER A 200 14.99 -5.05 21.32
CA SER A 200 16.36 -4.75 21.75
C SER A 200 17.29 -5.96 21.60
N ALA A 201 16.75 -7.17 21.69
CA ALA A 201 17.49 -8.42 21.44
C ALA A 201 17.86 -8.59 19.96
N GLU A 202 16.94 -8.27 19.05
CA GLU A 202 17.18 -8.30 17.60
C GLU A 202 18.15 -7.19 17.17
N LEU A 203 18.03 -6.01 17.78
CA LEU A 203 19.00 -4.93 17.61
C LEU A 203 20.38 -5.34 18.12
N ALA A 204 20.48 -5.94 19.30
CA ALA A 204 21.74 -6.45 19.85
C ALA A 204 22.35 -7.56 18.98
N ALA A 205 21.53 -8.44 18.39
CA ALA A 205 21.97 -9.47 17.46
C ALA A 205 22.51 -8.87 16.14
N LYS A 206 21.81 -7.89 15.55
CA LYS A 206 22.29 -7.19 14.35
C LYS A 206 23.56 -6.35 14.63
N LEU A 207 23.67 -5.77 15.83
CA LEU A 207 24.84 -5.02 16.29
C LEU A 207 26.03 -5.93 16.69
N ALA A 208 25.80 -7.17 17.08
CA ALA A 208 26.86 -8.15 17.28
C ALA A 208 27.46 -8.63 15.95
N ASP A 209 26.67 -8.59 14.87
CA ASP A 209 27.05 -9.02 13.51
C ASP A 209 27.61 -7.86 12.64
N THR A 210 27.93 -6.71 13.25
CA THR A 210 28.27 -5.41 12.60
C THR A 210 29.46 -5.45 11.65
N VAL A 211 30.27 -6.51 11.62
CA VAL A 211 31.35 -6.65 10.63
C VAL A 211 30.80 -6.93 9.22
N ARG A 212 29.55 -7.37 9.06
CA ARG A 212 28.98 -7.78 7.75
C ARG A 212 27.83 -6.93 7.20
N SER A 213 27.31 -5.97 7.97
CA SER A 213 26.00 -5.35 7.69
C SER A 213 25.99 -3.83 7.72
N ALA A 214 27.16 -3.17 7.74
CA ALA A 214 27.25 -1.71 7.91
C ALA A 214 26.65 -0.87 6.75
N LEU A 215 26.14 -1.47 5.68
CA LEU A 215 25.62 -0.71 4.53
C LEU A 215 24.67 -1.52 3.64
N PHE A 216 23.63 -2.16 4.19
CA PHE A 216 22.53 -2.80 3.42
C PHE A 216 22.96 -3.82 2.33
N VAL A 217 24.23 -4.17 2.27
CA VAL A 217 24.83 -5.17 1.39
C VAL A 217 25.35 -6.25 2.32
N THR A 218 24.56 -7.28 2.54
CA THR A 218 25.09 -8.52 3.12
C THR A 218 26.00 -9.14 2.07
N GLN A 219 27.31 -8.89 2.18
CA GLN A 219 28.28 -9.66 1.42
C GLN A 219 28.39 -11.06 2.03
N LEU A 220 27.62 -12.01 1.49
CA LEU A 220 27.97 -13.42 1.62
C LEU A 220 29.11 -13.70 0.63
N CYS A 221 30.34 -13.44 1.08
CA CYS A 221 31.50 -14.02 0.41
C CYS A 221 31.76 -15.40 1.04
N GLY A 222 31.26 -16.43 0.35
CA GLY A 222 31.73 -17.79 0.55
C GLY A 222 33.13 -17.93 -0.09
N GLY A 223 33.97 -18.80 0.48
CA GLY A 223 35.39 -18.92 0.12
C GLY A 223 35.68 -18.95 -1.38
N THR A 224 36.79 -18.29 -1.74
CA THR A 224 37.40 -18.15 -3.07
C THR A 224 36.46 -17.67 -4.18
N PHE A 225 36.27 -16.35 -4.21
CA PHE A 225 35.86 -15.54 -5.38
C PHE A 225 34.42 -15.63 -5.88
N HIS A 226 33.46 -16.04 -5.05
CA HIS A 226 32.04 -15.81 -5.33
C HIS A 226 31.42 -14.94 -4.24
N CYS A 227 31.29 -13.63 -4.52
CA CYS A 227 30.43 -12.74 -3.73
C CYS A 227 29.14 -12.54 -4.54
N SER A 228 28.06 -13.18 -4.10
CA SER A 228 26.72 -12.91 -4.62
C SER A 228 26.10 -11.80 -3.78
N GLY A 229 25.97 -10.60 -4.36
CA GLY A 229 25.16 -9.55 -3.76
C GLY A 229 23.68 -9.93 -3.90
N LYS A 230 23.08 -10.41 -2.82
CA LYS A 230 21.62 -10.46 -2.73
C LYS A 230 21.19 -9.07 -2.28
N LEU A 231 20.68 -8.27 -3.21
CA LEU A 231 19.95 -7.05 -2.86
C LEU A 231 18.71 -7.52 -2.07
N LEU A 232 18.67 -7.15 -0.80
CA LEU A 232 17.43 -7.15 -0.02
C LEU A 232 16.58 -5.96 -0.48
#